data_AF-A0A523T6M5-F1
#
_entry.id   AF-A0A523T6M5-F1
#
_cell.length_a   1.000
_cell.length_b   1.000
_cell.length_c   1.000
_cell.angle_alpha   90.00
_cell.angle_beta   90.00
_cell.angle_gamma   90.00
#
_symmetry.space_group_name_H-M   'P 1'
#
loop_
_entity.id
_entity.type
_entity.pdbx_description
1 polymer ?
#
loop_
_entity_poly.entity_id
_entity_poly.type
_entity_poly.pdbx_seq_one_letter_code
_entity_poly.pdbx_strand_id
1 'polypeptide(L)' 'EDKVMHNWLNHFQMQFHQLHASGHMNKQQLTDLINRIKPKRIFPIHTENQQLFKKKCSNVQTIKYGKEYML' A
#
# COMPACT_ATOMS: atom_id res chain seq x y z
N GLU A 1 -7.73 14.14 8.16
CA GLU A 1 -7.05 15.01 9.15
C GLU A 1 -6.50 16.30 8.51
N ASP A 2 -6.18 16.30 7.21
CA ASP A 2 -5.54 17.45 6.55
C ASP A 2 -6.46 18.66 6.25
N LYS A 3 -7.78 18.51 6.40
CA LYS A 3 -8.75 19.55 6.02
C LYS A 3 -8.56 20.86 6.78
N VAL A 4 -8.28 20.78 8.08
CA VAL A 4 -8.07 21.97 8.92
C VAL A 4 -6.78 22.69 8.50
N MET A 5 -5.71 21.93 8.26
CA MET A 5 -4.44 22.47 7.77
C MET A 5 -4.63 23.20 6.42
N HIS A 6 -5.29 22.56 5.45
CA HIS A 6 -5.53 23.16 4.14
C HIS A 6 -6.39 24.43 4.19
N ASN A 7 -7.38 24.48 5.08
CA ASN A 7 -8.19 25.68 5.27
C ASN A 7 -7.34 26.88 5.69
N TRP A 8 -6.37 26.68 6.59
CA TRP A 8 -5.47 27.74 7.03
C TRP A 8 -4.48 28.16 5.94
N LEU A 9 -3.89 27.19 5.23
CA LEU A 9 -2.99 27.49 4.10
C LEU A 9 -3.72 28.32 3.04
N ASN A 10 -4.97 27.97 2.74
CA ASN A 10 -5.80 28.72 1.80
C ASN A 10 -6.17 30.12 2.32
N HIS A 11 -6.53 30.24 3.61
CA HIS A 11 -6.87 31.53 4.22
C HIS A 11 -5.73 32.54 4.14
N PHE A 12 -4.49 32.07 4.33
CA PHE A 12 -3.28 32.89 4.23
C PHE A 12 -2.64 32.90 2.83
N GLN A 13 -3.32 32.33 1.82
CA GLN A 13 -2.84 32.27 0.43
C GLN A 13 -1.45 31.62 0.29
N MET A 14 -1.15 30.64 1.14
CA MET A 14 0.11 29.91 1.13
C MET A 14 0.06 28.75 0.13
N GLN A 15 1.10 28.62 -0.70
CA GLN A 15 1.24 27.47 -1.60
C GLN A 15 1.64 26.22 -0.82
N PHE A 16 0.92 25.12 -1.03
CA PHE A 16 1.22 23.83 -0.41
C PHE A 16 1.94 22.91 -1.38
N HIS A 17 3.08 22.37 -0.96
CA HIS A 17 3.81 21.33 -1.69
C HIS A 17 4.01 20.13 -0.78
N GLN A 18 3.41 18.99 -1.14
CA GLN A 18 3.63 17.73 -0.44
C GLN A 18 4.81 16.99 -1.07
N LEU A 19 5.84 16.74 -0.27
CA LEU A 19 6.94 15.86 -0.63
C LEU A 19 6.81 14.59 0.20
N HIS A 20 6.80 13.44 -0.48
CA HIS A 20 6.63 12.15 0.18
C HIS A 20 7.90 11.32 0.08
N ALA A 21 8.46 10.96 1.21
CA ALA A 21 9.52 9.96 1.33
C ALA A 21 9.06 8.92 2.35
N SER A 22 8.58 7.77 1.86
CA SER A 22 8.26 6.63 2.73
C SER A 22 9.39 5.62 2.76
N GLY A 23 9.54 4.93 3.88
CA GLY A 23 10.44 3.78 4.01
C GLY A 23 9.90 2.49 3.37
N HIS A 24 8.73 2.55 2.73
CA HIS A 24 8.08 1.39 2.12
C HIS A 24 8.05 1.51 0.60
N MET A 25 8.06 0.37 -0.08
CA MET A 25 7.89 0.33 -1.53
C MET A 25 6.49 0.84 -1.90
N ASN A 26 6.44 1.69 -2.91
CA ASN A 26 5.17 2.09 -3.49
C ASN A 26 4.55 0.95 -4.32
N LYS A 27 3.32 1.14 -4.77
CA LYS A 27 2.55 0.15 -5.53
C LYS A 27 3.28 -0.36 -6.78
N GLN A 28 3.95 0.51 -7.51
CA GLN A 28 4.65 0.14 -8.75
C GLN A 28 5.88 -0.71 -8.42
N GLN A 29 6.73 -0.23 -7.51
CA GLN A 29 7.92 -0.96 -7.03
C GLN A 29 7.55 -2.35 -6.50
N LEU A 30 6.46 -2.45 -5.74
CA LEU A 30 5.97 -3.72 -5.22
C LEU A 30 5.47 -4.67 -6.32
N THR A 31 4.74 -4.14 -7.32
CA THR A 31 4.26 -4.93 -8.46
C THR A 31 5.44 -5.45 -9.29
N ASP A 32 6.45 -4.60 -9.53
CA ASP A 32 7.65 -4.95 -10.28
C ASP A 32 8.45 -6.03 -9.54
N LEU A 33 8.56 -5.93 -8.21
CA LEU A 33 9.18 -6.94 -7.37
C LEU A 33 8.47 -8.29 -7.48
N ILE A 34 7.14 -8.31 -7.38
CA ILE A 34 6.34 -9.54 -7.50
C ILE A 34 6.52 -10.17 -8.89
N ASN A 35 6.49 -9.36 -9.95
CA ASN A 35 6.68 -9.83 -11.33
C ASN A 35 8.08 -10.39 -11.58
N ARG A 36 9.10 -9.83 -10.90
CA ARG A 36 10.48 -10.30 -10.97
C ARG A 36 10.65 -11.63 -10.22
N ILE A 37 10.11 -11.74 -9.01
CA ILE A 37 10.23 -12.95 -8.17
C ILE A 37 9.39 -14.10 -8.73
N LYS A 38 8.21 -13.80 -9.31
CA LYS A 38 7.21 -14.78 -9.75
C LYS A 38 6.89 -15.82 -8.66
N PRO A 39 6.44 -15.38 -7.47
CA PRO A 39 6.15 -16.28 -6.38
C PRO A 39 5.03 -17.25 -6.76
N LYS A 40 5.06 -18.48 -6.22
CA LYS A 40 3.96 -19.45 -6.40
C LYS A 40 2.69 -19.04 -5.65
N ARG A 41 2.84 -18.43 -4.47
CA ARG A 41 1.74 -17.96 -3.62
C ARG A 41 2.16 -16.68 -2.89
N ILE A 42 1.25 -15.72 -2.75
CA ILE A 42 1.50 -14.43 -2.11
C ILE A 42 0.66 -14.30 -0.84
N PHE A 43 1.31 -13.93 0.27
CA PHE A 43 0.66 -13.65 1.55
C PHE A 43 0.89 -12.17 1.90
N PRO A 44 -0.07 -11.27 1.61
CA PRO A 44 0.06 -9.85 1.90
C PRO A 44 -0.10 -9.62 3.41
N ILE A 45 1.03 -9.46 4.10
CA ILE A 45 1.12 -9.08 5.52
C ILE A 45 1.37 -7.57 5.66
N HIS A 46 1.19 -7.04 6.87
CA HIS A 46 1.44 -5.62 7.20
C HIS A 46 0.68 -4.65 6.27
N THR A 47 -0.55 -5.01 5.93
CA THR A 47 -1.47 -4.17 5.14
C THR A 47 -2.90 -4.41 5.60
N GLU A 48 -3.68 -3.34 5.71
CA GLU A 48 -5.13 -3.42 5.95
C GLU A 48 -5.90 -3.76 4.66
N ASN A 49 -5.27 -3.56 3.50
CA ASN A 49 -5.93 -3.58 2.19
C ASN A 49 -5.48 -4.76 1.32
N GLN A 50 -5.48 -5.97 1.89
CA GLN A 50 -5.05 -7.20 1.21
C GLN A 50 -5.75 -7.45 -0.13
N GLN A 51 -7.01 -7.00 -0.28
CA GLN A 51 -7.78 -7.18 -1.52
C GLN A 51 -7.18 -6.42 -2.71
N LEU A 52 -6.39 -5.37 -2.48
CA LEU A 52 -5.71 -4.64 -3.56
C LEU A 52 -4.69 -5.51 -4.29
N PHE A 53 -4.08 -6.48 -3.61
CA PHE A 53 -3.13 -7.41 -4.22
C PHE A 53 -3.83 -8.34 -5.22
N LYS A 54 -5.06 -8.78 -4.92
CA LYS A 54 -5.84 -9.62 -5.84
C LYS A 54 -6.18 -8.94 -7.16
N LYS A 55 -6.23 -7.60 -7.19
CA LYS A 55 -6.46 -6.85 -8.43
C LYS A 55 -5.26 -6.90 -9.38
N LYS A 56 -4.08 -7.27 -8.90
CA LYS A 56 -2.82 -7.28 -9.66
C LYS A 56 -2.17 -8.64 -9.75
N CYS A 57 -2.44 -9.54 -8.81
CA CYS A 57 -1.84 -10.86 -8.74
C CYS A 57 -2.93 -11.90 -8.49
N SER A 58 -2.96 -12.98 -9.27
CA SER A 58 -3.99 -14.01 -9.20
C SER A 58 -3.78 -15.00 -8.05
N ASN A 59 -2.55 -15.20 -7.60
CA ASN A 59 -2.14 -16.21 -6.63
C ASN A 59 -2.01 -15.68 -5.19
N VAL A 60 -2.91 -14.77 -4.81
CA VAL A 60 -2.91 -14.09 -3.50
C VAL A 60 -3.81 -14.82 -2.50
N GLN A 61 -3.23 -15.19 -1.36
CA GLN A 61 -3.95 -15.74 -0.22
C GLN A 61 -4.38 -14.62 0.72
N THR A 62 -5.69 -14.42 0.91
CA THR A 62 -6.18 -13.54 2.00
C THR A 62 -5.93 -14.21 3.35
N ILE A 63 -5.29 -13.48 4.25
CA ILE A 63 -4.90 -13.95 5.57
C ILE A 63 -5.74 -13.34 6.69
N LYS A 64 -5.91 -14.10 7.78
CA LYS A 64 -6.51 -13.66 9.05
C LYS A 64 -5.48 -13.83 10.16
N TYR A 65 -5.47 -12.89 11.11
CA TYR A 65 -4.61 -12.95 12.28
C TYR A 65 -4.85 -14.25 13.07
N GLY A 66 -3.77 -14.89 13.53
CA GLY A 66 -3.83 -16.12 14.33
C GLY A 66 -4.26 -17.39 13.55
N LYS A 67 -4.48 -17.31 12.23
CA LYS A 67 -4.81 -18.48 11.41
C LYS A 67 -3.54 -19.10 10.82
N GLU A 68 -3.42 -20.42 10.94
CA GLU A 68 -2.39 -21.20 10.27
C GLU A 68 -2.75 -21.50 8.81
N TYR A 69 -1.73 -21.55 7.95
CA TYR A 69 -1.86 -21.80 6.52
C TYR A 69 -0.82 -22.85 6.11
N MET A 70 -1.29 -23.98 5.60
CA MET A 70 -0.40 -24.99 5.00
C MET A 70 -0.04 -24.59 3.56
N LEU A 71 1.21 -24.84 3.20
CA LEU A 71 1.81 -24.48 1.92
C LEU A 71 1.54 -25.53 0.83
#